data_AF-A0AAD0K9M9-F1
#
_entry.id   AF-A0AAD0K9M9-F1
#
_cell.length_a   1.000
_cell.length_b   1.000
_cell.length_c   1.000
_cell.angle_alpha   90.00
_cell.angle_beta   90.00
_cell.angle_gamma   90.00
#
_symmetry.space_group_name_H-M   'P 1'
#
loop_
_entity.id
_entity.type
_entity.pdbx_description
1 polymer ?
#
loop_
_entity_poly.entity_id
_entity_poly.type
_entity_poly.pdbx_seq_one_letter_code
_entity_poly.pdbx_strand_id
1 'polypeptide(L)'
;MDKQLLVDSLALVDLPDSGLTVRFYEVLFERYPTVRAMFDGDTRVQARRLRSAIVSVVEHVDDAEWLRTTLHALGRQHARFGVTRPMYCAFAECMIAAMSEIGGDAWTPAMTQAWDRALGAIATIMLDGYPDQSATAPRARRRSAGAA
;
A
#
# COMPACT_ATOMS: atom_id res chain seq x y z
N MET A 1 -16.81 -7.13 -1.41
CA MET A 1 -16.13 -6.55 -0.22
C MET A 1 -17.23 -6.07 0.72
N ASP A 2 -17.09 -6.15 2.04
CA ASP A 2 -18.07 -5.51 2.94
C ASP A 2 -17.68 -4.03 3.09
N LYS A 3 -18.24 -3.17 2.23
CA LYS A 3 -17.92 -1.74 2.20
C LYS A 3 -18.30 -1.05 3.51
N GLN A 4 -19.47 -1.38 4.07
CA GLN A 4 -19.95 -0.71 5.27
C GLN A 4 -19.04 -1.01 6.45
N LEU A 5 -18.62 -2.27 6.61
CA LEU A 5 -17.67 -2.65 7.66
C LEU A 5 -16.32 -1.93 7.51
N LEU A 6 -15.82 -1.73 6.29
CA LEU A 6 -14.59 -0.95 6.05
C LEU A 6 -14.76 0.52 6.41
N VAL A 7 -15.91 1.12 6.05
CA VAL A 7 -16.22 2.53 6.38
C VAL A 7 -16.32 2.71 7.90
N ASP A 8 -17.11 1.88 8.57
CA ASP A 8 -17.35 2.00 10.01
C ASP A 8 -16.06 1.76 10.82
N SER A 9 -15.28 0.74 10.43
CA SER A 9 -14.01 0.45 11.09
C SER A 9 -12.93 1.48 10.79
N LEU A 10 -12.92 2.12 9.61
CA LEU A 10 -12.04 3.26 9.34
C LEU A 10 -12.40 4.44 10.24
N ALA A 11 -13.69 4.77 10.34
CA ALA A 11 -14.17 5.87 11.17
C ALA A 11 -13.84 5.67 12.66
N LEU A 12 -13.89 4.42 13.14
CA LEU A 12 -13.50 4.05 14.51
C LEU A 12 -12.06 4.44 14.84
N VAL A 13 -11.15 4.36 13.87
CA VAL A 13 -9.70 4.51 14.07
C VAL A 13 -9.12 5.76 13.42
N ASP A 14 -9.95 6.58 12.76
CA ASP A 14 -9.54 7.82 12.09
C ASP A 14 -9.34 8.96 13.09
N LEU A 15 -8.14 9.00 13.66
CA LEU A 15 -7.75 10.03 14.62
C LEU A 15 -7.43 11.39 13.93
N PRO A 16 -7.59 12.52 14.64
CA PRO A 16 -7.16 13.84 14.17
C PRO A 16 -5.71 13.87 13.70
N ASP A 17 -5.37 14.85 12.85
CA ASP A 17 -4.01 15.06 12.32
C ASP A 17 -3.40 13.84 11.61
N SER A 18 -4.26 12.98 11.06
CA SER A 18 -3.86 11.69 10.46
C SER A 18 -3.20 10.73 11.45
N GLY A 19 -3.67 10.73 12.71
CA GLY A 19 -3.08 9.94 13.79
C GLY A 19 -2.97 8.44 13.46
N LEU A 20 -3.95 7.86 12.75
CA LEU A 20 -3.85 6.48 12.25
C LEU A 20 -2.60 6.26 11.40
N THR A 21 -2.39 7.09 10.38
CA THR A 21 -1.30 6.88 9.43
C THR A 21 0.05 7.31 10.02
N VAL A 22 0.06 8.24 10.98
CA VAL A 22 1.24 8.51 11.81
C VAL A 22 1.62 7.26 12.61
N ARG A 23 0.66 6.66 13.32
CA ARG A 23 0.90 5.44 14.10
C ARG A 23 1.36 4.29 13.22
N PHE A 24 0.75 4.13 12.05
CA PHE A 24 1.19 3.17 11.04
C PHE A 24 2.68 3.33 10.68
N TYR A 25 3.17 4.55 10.43
CA TYR A 25 4.58 4.75 10.09
C TYR A 25 5.52 4.44 11.25
N GLU A 26 5.12 4.72 12.49
CA GLU A 26 5.87 4.32 13.68
C GLU A 26 6.01 2.80 13.75
N VAL A 27 4.90 2.06 13.63
CA VAL A 27 4.88 0.59 13.62
C VAL A 27 5.69 0.02 12.46
N LEU A 28 5.57 0.60 11.26
CA LEU A 28 6.32 0.17 10.08
C LEU A 28 7.83 0.32 10.28
N PHE A 29 8.29 1.46 10.80
CA PHE A 29 9.72 1.71 10.99
C PHE A 29 10.30 0.98 12.20
N GLU A 30 9.49 0.63 13.19
CA GLU A 30 9.88 -0.23 14.30
C GLU A 30 10.11 -1.67 13.82
N ARG A 31 9.16 -2.24 13.07
CA ARG A 31 9.24 -3.64 12.60
C ARG A 31 10.15 -3.84 11.39
N TYR A 32 10.21 -2.87 10.50
CA TYR A 32 10.96 -2.92 9.24
C TYR A 32 11.86 -1.70 9.09
N PRO A 33 12.87 -1.51 9.96
CA PRO A 33 13.68 -0.28 9.98
C PRO A 33 14.39 0.03 8.66
N THR A 34 14.67 -0.98 7.84
CA THR A 34 15.32 -0.83 6.53
C THR A 34 14.45 -0.05 5.53
N VAL A 35 13.12 -0.07 5.65
CA VAL A 35 12.23 0.65 4.72
C VAL A 35 12.27 2.16 4.97
N ARG A 36 12.73 2.61 6.15
CA ARG A 36 12.83 4.04 6.49
C ARG A 36 13.69 4.82 5.51
N ALA A 37 14.74 4.19 4.97
CA ALA A 37 15.63 4.81 3.98
C ALA A 37 14.92 5.16 2.65
N MET A 38 13.73 4.61 2.41
CA MET A 38 12.90 4.92 1.23
C MET A 38 12.03 6.17 1.42
N PHE A 39 12.02 6.74 2.64
CA PHE A 39 11.27 7.95 2.97
C PHE A 39 12.26 9.06 3.32
N ASP A 40 12.43 10.02 2.41
CA ASP A 40 13.37 11.14 2.50
C ASP A 40 12.73 12.45 3.01
N GLY A 41 11.39 12.49 3.10
CA GLY A 41 10.62 13.66 3.51
C GLY A 41 9.99 13.58 4.90
N ASP A 42 9.30 14.65 5.28
CA ASP A 42 8.52 14.70 6.52
C ASP A 42 7.43 13.61 6.52
N THR A 43 7.58 12.66 7.45
CA THR A 43 6.64 11.55 7.64
C THR A 43 5.21 12.02 7.90
N ARG A 44 5.00 13.20 8.50
CA ARG A 44 3.65 13.76 8.70
C ARG A 44 2.98 14.17 7.39
N VAL A 45 3.76 14.68 6.42
CA VAL A 45 3.25 14.96 5.07
C VAL A 45 2.84 13.66 4.38
N GLN A 46 3.67 12.62 4.52
CA GLN A 46 3.37 11.30 3.95
C GLN A 46 2.16 10.64 4.64
N ALA A 47 2.00 10.81 5.95
CA ALA A 47 0.85 10.35 6.71
C ALA A 47 -0.46 10.97 6.20
N ARG A 48 -0.48 12.29 5.94
CA ARG A 48 -1.64 12.96 5.35
C ARG A 48 -1.98 12.42 3.96
N ARG A 49 -0.97 12.27 3.10
CA ARG A 49 -1.16 11.70 1.74
C ARG A 49 -1.71 10.29 1.80
N LEU A 50 -1.16 9.46 2.69
CA LEU A 50 -1.60 8.08 2.87
C LEU A 50 -3.04 8.02 3.38
N ARG A 51 -3.41 8.87 4.35
CA ARG A 51 -4.78 8.94 4.86
C ARG A 51 -5.75 9.27 3.74
N SER A 52 -5.47 10.29 2.94
CA SER A 52 -6.29 10.65 1.78
C SER A 52 -6.43 9.49 0.79
N ALA A 53 -5.34 8.77 0.50
CA ALA A 53 -5.39 7.62 -0.39
C ALA A 53 -6.26 6.48 0.17
N ILE A 54 -6.15 6.15 1.46
CA ILE A 54 -6.97 5.11 2.10
C ILE A 54 -8.46 5.49 2.05
N VAL A 55 -8.80 6.72 2.42
CA VAL A 55 -10.18 7.22 2.37
C VAL A 55 -10.74 7.10 0.96
N SER A 56 -10.03 7.60 -0.05
CA SER A 56 -10.49 7.53 -1.44
C SER A 56 -10.68 6.08 -1.92
N VAL A 57 -9.79 5.16 -1.54
CA VAL A 57 -9.95 3.74 -1.91
C VAL A 57 -11.17 3.11 -1.23
N VAL A 58 -11.43 3.40 0.03
CA VAL A 58 -12.63 2.90 0.74
C VAL A 58 -13.90 3.48 0.13
N GLU A 59 -13.92 4.76 -0.24
CA GLU A 59 -15.04 5.41 -0.93
C GLU A 59 -15.38 4.73 -2.26
N HIS A 60 -14.37 4.30 -3.01
CA HIS A 60 -14.47 3.69 -4.34
C HIS A 60 -14.32 2.17 -4.34
N VAL A 61 -14.46 1.52 -3.19
CA VAL A 61 -14.16 0.08 -3.04
C VAL A 61 -15.03 -0.85 -3.91
N ASP A 62 -16.18 -0.36 -4.35
CA ASP A 62 -17.11 -1.06 -5.25
C ASP A 62 -17.02 -0.55 -6.71
N ASP A 63 -16.16 0.42 -7.00
CA ASP A 63 -15.93 0.95 -8.34
C ASP A 63 -14.69 0.28 -8.97
N ALA A 64 -14.93 -0.83 -9.66
CA ALA A 64 -13.87 -1.63 -10.27
C ALA A 64 -13.06 -0.85 -11.32
N GLU A 65 -13.68 0.05 -12.08
CA GLU A 65 -12.99 0.81 -13.13
C GLU A 65 -12.08 1.87 -12.51
N TRP A 66 -12.57 2.59 -11.50
CA TRP A 66 -11.78 3.55 -10.74
C TRP A 66 -10.61 2.88 -10.05
N LEU A 67 -10.86 1.75 -9.35
CA LEU A 67 -9.82 1.00 -8.64
C LEU A 67 -8.73 0.55 -9.61
N ARG A 68 -9.10 -0.07 -10.74
CA ARG A 68 -8.13 -0.51 -11.74
C ARG A 68 -7.32 0.66 -12.27
N THR A 69 -7.96 1.74 -12.69
CA THR A 69 -7.28 2.89 -13.31
C THR A 69 -6.32 3.58 -12.33
N THR A 70 -6.82 3.90 -11.13
CA THR A 70 -6.09 4.64 -10.11
C THR A 70 -4.98 3.79 -9.49
N LEU A 71 -5.27 2.55 -9.09
CA LEU A 71 -4.28 1.69 -8.43
C LEU A 71 -3.22 1.16 -9.40
N HIS A 72 -3.52 0.95 -10.69
CA HIS A 72 -2.46 0.63 -11.66
C HIS A 72 -1.49 1.82 -11.83
N ALA A 73 -2.00 3.05 -11.87
CA ALA A 73 -1.15 4.23 -11.95
C ALA A 73 -0.27 4.38 -10.70
N LEU A 74 -0.85 4.19 -9.52
CA LEU A 74 -0.11 4.20 -8.26
C LEU A 74 0.91 3.06 -8.18
N GLY A 75 0.56 1.88 -8.70
CA GLY A 75 1.44 0.72 -8.83
C GLY A 75 2.69 1.02 -9.66
N ARG A 76 2.53 1.64 -10.85
CA ARG A 76 3.67 2.09 -11.67
C ARG A 76 4.60 3.04 -10.91
N GLN A 77 4.04 3.92 -10.08
CA GLN A 77 4.84 4.82 -9.25
C GLN A 77 5.59 4.06 -8.15
N HIS A 78 4.93 3.12 -7.47
CA HIS A 78 5.56 2.28 -6.44
C HIS A 78 6.69 1.42 -7.01
N ALA A 79 6.54 0.93 -8.23
CA ALA A 79 7.59 0.19 -8.93
C ALA A 79 8.85 1.04 -9.14
N ARG A 80 8.70 2.34 -9.47
CA ARG A 80 9.83 3.28 -9.62
C ARG A 80 10.58 3.52 -8.31
N PHE A 81 9.90 3.41 -7.18
CA PHE A 81 10.50 3.50 -5.86
C PHE A 81 11.14 2.18 -5.40
N GLY A 82 11.02 1.10 -6.19
CA GLY A 82 11.56 -0.20 -5.84
C GLY A 82 10.76 -0.92 -4.76
N VAL A 83 9.48 -0.56 -4.55
CA VAL A 83 8.60 -1.28 -3.62
C VAL A 83 8.39 -2.70 -4.14
N THR A 84 8.50 -3.69 -3.25
CA THR A 84 8.41 -5.11 -3.60
C THR A 84 7.14 -5.74 -3.05
N ARG A 85 6.76 -6.93 -3.55
CA ARG A 85 5.62 -7.69 -3.02
C ARG A 85 5.73 -7.94 -1.49
N PRO A 86 6.87 -8.37 -0.93
CA PRO A 86 7.03 -8.49 0.52
C PRO A 86 6.77 -7.19 1.29
N MET A 87 7.08 -6.04 0.71
CA MET A 87 6.81 -4.74 1.35
C MET A 87 5.32 -4.41 1.41
N TYR A 88 4.50 -4.86 0.44
CA TYR A 88 3.04 -4.74 0.55
C TYR A 88 2.48 -5.61 1.68
N CYS A 89 3.05 -6.81 1.90
CA CYS A 89 2.67 -7.65 3.03
C CYS A 89 3.02 -6.98 4.37
N ALA A 90 4.23 -6.43 4.48
CA ALA A 90 4.65 -5.64 5.65
C ALA A 90 3.74 -4.42 5.89
N PHE A 91 3.38 -3.70 4.81
CA PHE A 91 2.44 -2.59 4.87
C PHE A 91 1.08 -3.04 5.44
N ALA A 92 0.51 -4.13 4.92
CA ALA A 92 -0.79 -4.61 5.36
C ALA A 92 -0.79 -5.04 6.84
N GLU A 93 0.24 -5.79 7.24
CA GLU A 93 0.44 -6.20 8.63
C GLU A 93 0.53 -5.00 9.58
N CYS A 94 1.39 -4.02 9.26
CA CYS A 94 1.57 -2.84 10.10
C CYS A 94 0.33 -1.95 10.16
N MET A 95 -0.42 -1.83 9.06
CA MET A 95 -1.66 -1.06 9.03
C MET A 95 -2.72 -1.69 9.93
N ILE A 96 -2.95 -3.00 9.80
CA ILE A 96 -3.90 -3.73 10.63
C ILE A 96 -3.48 -3.68 12.10
N ALA A 97 -2.18 -3.79 12.39
CA ALA A 97 -1.67 -3.64 13.75
C ALA A 97 -1.99 -2.26 14.34
N ALA A 98 -1.75 -1.18 13.59
CA ALA A 98 -2.07 0.18 14.02
C ALA A 98 -3.58 0.38 14.23
N MET A 99 -4.42 -0.12 13.31
CA MET A 99 -5.87 -0.06 13.44
C MET A 99 -6.37 -0.84 14.67
N SER A 100 -5.86 -2.05 14.89
CA SER A 100 -6.24 -2.88 16.04
C SER A 100 -5.79 -2.27 17.36
N GLU A 101 -4.62 -1.64 17.41
CA GLU A 101 -4.13 -0.93 18.60
C GLU A 101 -5.03 0.26 18.94
N ILE A 102 -5.36 1.09 17.93
CA ILE A 102 -6.20 2.28 18.12
C ILE A 102 -7.64 1.91 18.48
N GLY A 103 -8.20 0.90 17.80
CA GLY A 103 -9.58 0.48 18.00
C GLY A 103 -9.82 -0.31 19.28
N GLY A 104 -8.77 -0.84 19.92
CA GLY A 104 -8.85 -1.55 21.20
C GLY A 104 -9.95 -2.61 21.22
N ASP A 105 -10.76 -2.63 22.28
CA ASP A 105 -11.85 -3.60 22.47
C ASP A 105 -12.97 -3.49 21.42
N ALA A 106 -13.08 -2.34 20.73
CA ALA A 106 -14.05 -2.15 19.66
C ALA A 106 -13.56 -2.72 18.31
N TRP A 107 -12.26 -3.01 18.19
CA TRP A 107 -11.70 -3.64 16.99
C TRP A 107 -11.97 -5.14 16.97
N THR A 108 -12.77 -5.60 16.01
CA THR A 108 -13.21 -6.99 15.97
C THR A 108 -12.40 -7.85 15.00
N PRO A 109 -12.38 -9.19 15.18
CA PRO A 109 -11.78 -10.11 14.20
C PRO A 109 -12.37 -9.97 12.79
N ALA A 110 -13.65 -9.61 12.67
CA ALA A 110 -14.28 -9.38 11.37
C ALA A 110 -13.69 -8.16 10.65
N MET A 111 -13.37 -7.09 11.38
CA MET A 111 -12.70 -5.91 10.84
C MET A 111 -11.30 -6.25 10.33
N THR A 112 -10.51 -7.00 11.12
CA THR A 112 -9.20 -7.51 10.68
C THR A 112 -9.31 -8.29 9.37
N GLN A 113 -10.23 -9.24 9.28
CA GLN A 113 -10.41 -10.04 8.06
C GLN A 113 -10.89 -9.21 6.86
N ALA A 114 -11.71 -8.19 7.09
CA ALA A 114 -12.16 -7.30 6.03
C ALA A 114 -11.00 -6.47 5.48
N TRP A 115 -10.18 -5.89 6.35
CA TRP A 115 -9.00 -5.12 5.97
C TRP A 115 -7.90 -5.97 5.33
N ASP A 116 -7.66 -7.18 5.80
CA ASP A 116 -6.71 -8.11 5.19
C ASP A 116 -7.09 -8.41 3.72
N ARG A 117 -8.36 -8.73 3.47
CA ARG A 117 -8.88 -8.94 2.11
C ARG A 117 -8.77 -7.68 1.26
N ALA A 118 -9.13 -6.52 1.80
CA ALA A 118 -9.09 -5.25 1.08
C ALA A 118 -7.66 -4.87 0.68
N LEU A 119 -6.73 -4.90 1.64
CA LEU A 119 -5.32 -4.56 1.42
C LEU A 119 -4.64 -5.56 0.48
N GLY A 120 -4.97 -6.85 0.58
CA GLY A 120 -4.50 -7.87 -0.36
C GLY A 120 -5.00 -7.64 -1.79
N ALA A 121 -6.28 -7.27 -1.96
CA ALA A 121 -6.85 -6.94 -3.27
C ALA A 121 -6.19 -5.68 -3.86
N ILE A 122 -6.03 -4.62 -3.06
CA ILE A 122 -5.34 -3.38 -3.46
C ILE A 122 -3.91 -3.68 -3.90
N ALA A 123 -3.15 -4.43 -3.10
CA ALA A 123 -1.78 -4.81 -3.42
C ALA A 123 -1.70 -5.60 -4.73
N THR A 124 -2.66 -6.51 -4.97
CA THR A 124 -2.73 -7.27 -6.23
C THR A 124 -2.92 -6.35 -7.43
N ILE A 125 -3.92 -5.45 -7.39
CA ILE A 125 -4.18 -4.50 -8.48
C ILE A 125 -2.99 -3.57 -8.71
N MET A 126 -2.35 -3.09 -7.64
CA MET A 126 -1.15 -2.24 -7.76
C MET A 126 0.01 -3.00 -8.40
N LEU A 127 0.24 -4.25 -8.01
CA LEU A 127 1.29 -5.10 -8.57
C LEU A 127 1.02 -5.44 -10.04
N ASP A 128 -0.24 -5.61 -10.46
CA ASP A 128 -0.62 -5.77 -11.87
C ASP A 128 -0.32 -4.52 -12.70
N GLY A 129 -0.22 -3.35 -12.05
CA GLY A 129 0.23 -2.12 -12.66
C GLY A 129 1.74 -2.03 -12.87
N TYR A 130 2.56 -2.94 -12.33
CA TYR A 130 4.01 -2.85 -12.44
C TYR A 130 4.47 -3.08 -13.89
N PRO A 131 5.55 -2.41 -14.34
CA PRO A 131 6.11 -2.69 -15.65
C PRO A 131 6.60 -4.14 -15.70
N ASP A 132 6.41 -4.77 -16.85
CA ASP A 132 6.85 -6.13 -17.09
C ASP A 132 8.37 -6.22 -16.88
N GLN A 133 8.81 -7.00 -15.91
CA GLN A 133 10.24 -7.10 -15.55
C GLN A 133 11.09 -7.69 -16.69
N SER A 134 10.43 -8.35 -17.64
CA SER A 134 11.02 -8.90 -18.86
C SER A 134 11.41 -7.84 -19.91
N ALA A 135 10.88 -6.60 -19.82
CA ALA A 135 11.15 -5.52 -20.76
C ALA A 135 12.40 -4.67 -20.43
N THR A 136 13.02 -4.87 -19.25
CA THR A 136 14.15 -4.05 -18.76
C THR A 136 15.49 -4.81 -18.75
N ALA A 137 15.61 -5.93 -19.46
CA ALA A 137 16.92 -6.50 -19.76
C ALA A 137 17.58 -5.65 -20.86
N PRO A 138 18.82 -5.15 -20.70
CA PRO A 138 19.55 -4.53 -21.80
C PRO A 138 19.62 -5.56 -22.92
N ARG A 139 19.08 -5.27 -24.11
CA ARG A 139 19.33 -6.10 -25.30
C ARG A 139 20.85 -6.12 -25.48
N ALA A 140 21.46 -7.25 -25.11
CA ALA A 140 22.87 -7.48 -25.36
C ALA A 140 23.09 -7.24 -26.85
N ARG A 141 23.81 -6.15 -27.19
CA ARG A 141 24.30 -5.91 -28.54
C ARG A 141 25.13 -7.13 -28.90
N ARG A 142 24.57 -8.02 -29.73
CA ARG A 142 25.34 -9.05 -30.41
C ARG A 142 26.41 -8.32 -31.20
N ARG A 143 27.64 -8.30 -30.67
CA ARG A 143 28.83 -8.02 -31.46
C ARG A 143 28.96 -9.18 -32.43
N SER A 144 28.50 -9.00 -33.66
CA SER A 144 29.03 -9.77 -34.78
C SER A 144 30.48 -9.34 -34.97
N ALA A 145 31.38 -10.04 -34.28
CA ALA A 145 32.76 -10.14 -34.72
C ALA A 145 32.75 -10.83 -36.08
N GLY A 146 33.35 -10.18 -37.07
CA GLY A 146 33.65 -10.79 -38.36
C GLY A 146 34.87 -11.71 -38.29
N ALA A 147 35.34 -12.07 -39.49
CA ALA A 147 36.42 -13.00 -39.85
C ALA A 147 35.95 -14.46 -39.97
N ALA A 148 36.17 -15.17 -41.07
CA ALA A 148 36.87 -14.90 -42.34
C ALA A 148 36.29 -15.86 -43.40
#